data_AF-A0A5N5MTA8-F1
#
_entry.id   AF-A0A5N5MTA8-F1
#
_cell.length_a   1.000
_cell.length_b   1.000
_cell.length_c   1.000
_cell.angle_alpha   90.00
_cell.angle_beta   90.00
_cell.angle_gamma   90.00
#
_symmetry.space_group_name_H-M   'P 1'
#
loop_
_entity.id
_entity.type
_entity.pdbx_description
1 polymer ?
#
loop_
_entity_poly.entity_id
_entity_poly.type
_entity_poly.pdbx_seq_one_letter_code
_entity_poly.pdbx_strand_id
1 'polypeptide(L)'
;MNTTTSFSVARLVAGLPRVSIREAHTRARMGYKKPDPTPKPTPKGRKGPKPDVSYAEKIWLFTHTHNNHVVYSHTTTLKANKALRQIPFNGKKLRPASIRKDYWRPMAMIEFPQGQGEVGRSVLQKLREFRKRHELEWGDQETIEKMRKLIKPGRGGGHELGKALNDQKANSVADIAAVLGGSGKGNRIWAKPPQDEDPGELHEATIYWAEEVDQAYAQAWPQNVKHVLGLRHLLKAEAEAQQESAEQQPPAPQAPEGGEGSEGVTGWLKSKLRPSAQTSVA
;
A
#
# COMPACT_ATOMS: atom_id res chain seq x y z
N MET A 1 6.60 19.62 -63.69
CA MET A 1 7.60 18.74 -63.06
C MET A 1 7.98 19.40 -61.75
N ASN A 2 7.35 18.99 -60.64
CA ASN A 2 7.48 19.68 -59.36
C ASN A 2 8.22 18.75 -58.40
N THR A 3 9.48 19.06 -58.12
CA THR A 3 10.33 18.34 -57.17
C THR A 3 10.17 18.94 -55.78
N THR A 4 9.31 18.33 -54.97
CA THR A 4 9.21 18.67 -53.54
C THR A 4 10.35 17.98 -52.79
N THR A 5 11.37 18.75 -52.40
CA THR A 5 12.48 18.28 -51.57
C THR A 5 11.98 18.04 -50.14
N SER A 6 11.85 16.78 -49.75
CA SER A 6 11.56 16.39 -48.37
C SER A 6 12.85 16.44 -47.54
N PHE A 7 12.90 17.36 -46.56
CA PHE A 7 13.96 17.35 -45.55
C PHE A 7 13.68 16.23 -44.53
N SER A 8 14.50 15.19 -44.57
CA SER A 8 14.52 14.13 -43.56
C SER A 8 15.30 14.59 -42.33
N VAL A 9 14.61 14.75 -41.19
CA VAL A 9 15.18 15.11 -39.87
C VAL A 9 15.81 13.88 -39.18
N ALA A 10 16.18 12.84 -39.93
CA ALA A 10 16.70 11.59 -39.35
C ALA A 10 18.23 11.52 -39.23
N ARG A 11 18.94 12.64 -39.36
CA ARG A 11 20.41 12.62 -39.30
C ARG A 11 20.94 13.89 -38.65
N LEU A 12 20.99 13.89 -37.32
CA LEU A 12 21.98 14.60 -36.50
C LEU A 12 21.62 14.40 -35.02
N VAL A 13 22.07 13.29 -34.43
CA VAL A 13 22.44 13.27 -33.02
C VAL A 13 23.61 12.31 -32.82
N ALA A 14 24.82 12.79 -33.11
CA ALA A 14 25.99 12.36 -32.36
C ALA A 14 26.10 13.33 -31.17
N GLY A 15 25.95 12.85 -29.93
CA GLY A 15 26.28 13.65 -28.73
C GLY A 15 25.17 13.99 -27.74
N LEU A 16 23.96 13.42 -27.79
CA LEU A 16 23.03 13.53 -26.65
C LEU A 16 23.51 12.58 -25.53
N PRO A 17 23.73 13.06 -24.29
CA PRO A 17 24.00 12.17 -23.17
C PRO A 17 22.81 11.22 -22.98
N ARG A 18 23.10 9.94 -22.78
CA ARG A 18 22.16 8.80 -22.59
C ARG A 18 21.18 8.94 -21.39
N VAL A 19 21.04 10.14 -20.82
CA VAL A 19 20.28 10.42 -19.60
C VAL A 19 18.96 11.14 -19.88
N SER A 20 18.74 11.73 -21.07
CA SER A 20 17.55 12.57 -21.32
C SER A 20 16.33 11.88 -21.93
N ILE A 21 16.34 10.56 -22.16
CA ILE A 21 15.12 9.84 -22.57
C ILE A 21 14.50 9.16 -21.35
N ARG A 22 13.86 9.94 -20.47
CA ARG A 22 12.93 9.40 -19.44
C ARG A 22 11.60 10.14 -19.31
N GLU A 23 11.25 11.00 -20.25
CA GLU A 23 9.99 11.76 -20.19
C GLU A 23 8.75 10.97 -20.68
N ALA A 24 8.94 9.75 -21.20
CA ALA A 24 7.85 8.98 -21.82
C ALA A 24 7.22 7.88 -20.93
N HIS A 25 7.72 7.62 -19.71
CA HIS A 25 7.32 6.42 -18.94
C HIS A 25 6.34 6.69 -17.78
N THR A 26 6.10 7.96 -17.44
CA THR A 26 5.19 8.36 -16.34
C THR A 26 4.14 9.33 -16.89
N ARG A 27 3.40 8.92 -17.92
CA ARG A 27 2.28 9.72 -18.42
C ARG A 27 1.16 9.71 -17.38
N ALA A 28 0.98 10.81 -16.66
CA ALA A 28 -0.30 11.12 -16.03
C ALA A 28 -1.37 11.01 -17.13
N ARG A 29 -2.42 10.21 -16.90
CA ARG A 29 -3.44 9.91 -17.92
C ARG A 29 -4.34 11.13 -18.14
N MET A 30 -3.84 12.15 -18.83
CA MET A 30 -4.69 13.08 -19.56
C MET A 30 -5.18 12.38 -20.83
N GLY A 31 -6.47 12.01 -20.88
CA GLY A 31 -7.19 11.72 -22.14
C GLY A 31 -6.91 10.40 -22.87
N TYR A 32 -6.52 9.31 -22.20
CA TYR A 32 -6.39 8.00 -22.89
C TYR A 32 -7.73 7.25 -23.00
N LYS A 33 -8.00 6.71 -24.20
CA LYS A 33 -9.06 5.71 -24.45
C LYS A 33 -9.01 4.62 -23.36
N LYS A 34 -10.18 4.29 -22.80
CA LYS A 34 -10.34 3.26 -21.74
C LYS A 34 -9.69 1.94 -22.22
N PRO A 35 -8.94 1.24 -21.37
CA PRO A 35 -8.35 -0.05 -21.75
C PRO A 35 -9.45 -1.06 -22.07
N ASP A 36 -9.17 -1.94 -23.03
CA ASP A 36 -10.01 -3.06 -23.46
C ASP A 36 -10.70 -3.75 -22.25
N PRO A 37 -12.02 -3.97 -22.28
CA PRO A 37 -12.75 -4.58 -21.17
C PRO A 37 -12.23 -5.97 -20.80
N THR A 38 -11.58 -6.67 -21.74
CA THR A 38 -11.11 -8.04 -21.53
C THR A 38 -9.89 -8.11 -20.58
N PRO A 39 -10.00 -8.79 -19.41
CA PRO A 39 -8.86 -9.00 -18.55
C PRO A 39 -7.87 -9.97 -19.22
N LYS A 40 -6.61 -9.55 -19.41
CA LYS A 40 -5.56 -10.48 -19.85
C LYS A 40 -5.45 -11.64 -18.84
N PRO A 41 -5.42 -12.90 -19.30
CA PRO A 41 -5.30 -14.05 -18.40
C PRO A 41 -4.00 -13.94 -17.60
N THR A 42 -4.10 -14.14 -16.29
CA THR A 42 -2.94 -14.10 -15.39
C THR A 42 -2.00 -15.27 -15.70
N PRO A 43 -0.68 -15.04 -15.74
CA PRO A 43 0.28 -16.12 -16.00
C PRO A 43 0.19 -17.17 -14.88
N LYS A 44 -0.24 -18.38 -15.24
CA LYS A 44 -0.28 -19.56 -14.37
C LYS A 44 1.16 -19.97 -14.04
N GLY A 45 1.68 -19.67 -12.85
CA GLY A 45 3.07 -20.08 -12.57
C GLY A 45 3.60 -20.04 -11.15
N ARG A 46 3.04 -19.29 -10.20
CA ARG A 46 3.54 -19.30 -8.80
C ARG A 46 2.38 -19.21 -7.82
N LYS A 47 1.80 -20.35 -7.46
CA LYS A 47 0.91 -20.42 -6.29
C LYS A 47 1.81 -20.47 -5.06
N GLY A 48 1.99 -19.32 -4.40
CA GLY A 48 2.57 -19.30 -3.05
C GLY A 48 1.70 -20.09 -2.07
N PRO A 49 2.18 -20.33 -0.83
CA PRO A 49 1.35 -20.95 0.20
C PRO A 49 0.02 -20.21 0.31
N LYS A 50 -1.07 -20.98 0.35
CA LYS A 50 -2.41 -20.41 0.52
C LYS A 50 -2.40 -19.67 1.86
N PRO A 51 -2.70 -18.37 1.88
CA PRO A 51 -2.81 -17.62 3.12
C PRO A 51 -3.95 -18.19 3.95
N ASP A 52 -3.83 -18.02 5.27
CA ASP A 52 -4.87 -18.41 6.22
C ASP A 52 -6.24 -17.82 5.84
N VAL A 53 -7.31 -18.55 6.13
CA VAL A 53 -8.69 -18.21 5.75
C VAL A 53 -9.10 -16.89 6.40
N SER A 54 -8.70 -16.67 7.65
CA SER A 54 -8.97 -15.41 8.38
C SER A 54 -8.05 -14.25 7.98
N TYR A 55 -6.99 -14.52 7.21
CA TYR A 55 -6.06 -13.46 6.83
C TYR A 55 -6.72 -12.45 5.90
N ALA A 56 -6.75 -11.19 6.35
CA ALA A 56 -7.30 -10.00 5.69
C ALA A 56 -8.82 -9.78 5.83
N GLU A 57 -9.49 -10.44 6.78
CA GLU A 57 -10.85 -10.07 7.20
C GLU A 57 -10.89 -8.70 7.89
N LYS A 58 -9.82 -8.36 8.62
CA LYS A 58 -9.63 -7.06 9.26
C LYS A 58 -8.60 -6.21 8.51
N ILE A 59 -8.93 -4.94 8.31
CA ILE A 59 -8.04 -3.92 7.76
C ILE A 59 -7.91 -2.79 8.78
N TRP A 60 -6.67 -2.47 9.11
CA TRP A 60 -6.32 -1.42 10.06
C TRP A 60 -5.80 -0.18 9.34
N LEU A 61 -6.30 0.97 9.77
CA LEU A 61 -5.88 2.28 9.29
C LEU A 61 -5.21 3.03 10.42
N PHE A 62 -3.97 3.45 10.17
CA PHE A 62 -3.18 4.23 11.11
C PHE A 62 -2.98 5.63 10.57
N THR A 63 -3.14 6.63 11.43
CA THR A 63 -2.86 8.03 11.12
C THR A 63 -1.68 8.54 11.93
N HIS A 64 -0.94 9.47 11.34
CA HIS A 64 0.07 10.25 12.04
C HIS A 64 -0.56 11.49 12.65
N THR A 65 -0.44 11.66 13.96
CA THR A 65 -1.14 12.70 14.75
C THR A 65 -0.93 14.14 14.24
N HIS A 66 0.27 14.49 13.76
CA HIS A 66 0.58 15.86 13.33
C HIS A 66 0.56 16.11 11.82
N ASN A 67 0.83 15.07 11.03
CA ASN A 67 1.11 15.20 9.60
C ASN A 67 -0.01 14.59 8.75
N ASN A 68 -0.99 13.97 9.40
CA ASN A 68 -2.14 13.32 8.76
C ASN A 68 -1.76 12.31 7.67
N HIS A 69 -0.55 11.74 7.74
CA HIS A 69 -0.21 10.57 6.95
C HIS A 69 -1.12 9.42 7.34
N VAL A 70 -1.68 8.74 6.36
CA VAL A 70 -2.46 7.52 6.57
C VAL A 70 -1.63 6.31 6.14
N VAL A 71 -1.74 5.18 6.81
CA VAL A 71 -1.10 3.91 6.43
C VAL A 71 -2.09 2.77 6.63
N TYR A 72 -2.14 1.86 5.66
CA TYR A 72 -3.02 0.70 5.71
C TYR A 72 -2.26 -0.59 6.05
N SER A 73 -2.82 -1.42 6.92
CA SER A 73 -2.27 -2.71 7.34
C SER A 73 -3.36 -3.78 7.48
N HIS A 74 -2.96 -5.05 7.45
CA HIS A 74 -3.82 -6.16 7.89
C HIS A 74 -3.54 -6.58 9.33
N THR A 75 -2.41 -6.15 9.89
CA THR A 75 -2.02 -6.49 11.27
C THR A 75 -2.43 -5.39 12.23
N THR A 76 -2.85 -5.79 13.43
CA THR A 76 -3.16 -4.91 14.56
C THR A 76 -1.95 -4.05 14.95
N THR A 77 -0.75 -4.63 14.88
CA THR A 77 0.50 -3.92 15.11
C THR A 77 1.05 -3.34 13.80
N LEU A 78 1.49 -2.09 13.85
CA LEU A 78 2.05 -1.39 12.69
C LEU A 78 3.48 -1.88 12.40
N LYS A 79 3.68 -2.55 11.27
CA LYS A 79 5.02 -3.00 10.82
C LYS A 79 5.76 -1.85 10.11
N ALA A 80 6.84 -1.35 10.72
CA ALA A 80 7.57 -0.17 10.25
C ALA A 80 7.97 -0.24 8.75
N ASN A 81 8.57 -1.35 8.32
CA ASN A 81 9.01 -1.53 6.93
C ASN A 81 7.86 -1.49 5.92
N LYS A 82 6.69 -2.05 6.27
CA LYS A 82 5.51 -2.04 5.38
C LYS A 82 4.85 -0.67 5.33
N ALA A 83 4.90 0.06 6.43
CA ALA A 83 4.30 1.38 6.56
C ALA A 83 5.13 2.46 5.84
N LEU A 84 6.45 2.47 6.02
CA LEU A 84 7.36 3.43 5.35
C LEU A 84 7.39 3.28 3.81
N ARG A 85 7.04 2.10 3.28
CA ARG A 85 6.92 1.86 1.83
C ARG A 85 5.67 2.50 1.22
N GLN A 86 4.67 2.84 2.03
CA GLN A 86 3.45 3.48 1.55
C GLN A 86 3.58 5.00 1.49
N ILE A 87 4.53 5.58 2.24
CA ILE A 87 4.74 7.03 2.28
C ILE A 87 5.77 7.41 1.21
N PRO A 88 5.38 8.16 0.16
CA PRO A 88 6.31 8.61 -0.87
C PRO A 88 7.23 9.72 -0.37
N PHE A 89 8.20 10.11 -1.21
CA PHE A 89 9.02 11.27 -0.95
C PHE A 89 8.34 12.54 -1.48
N ASN A 90 7.77 13.33 -0.58
CA ASN A 90 7.12 14.61 -0.91
C ASN A 90 7.97 15.84 -0.56
N GLY A 91 9.23 15.64 -0.16
CA GLY A 91 10.18 16.72 0.13
C GLY A 91 11.11 16.44 1.31
N LYS A 92 12.09 17.32 1.52
CA LYS A 92 13.08 17.20 2.60
C LYS A 92 12.38 17.32 3.96
N LYS A 93 12.73 16.44 4.90
CA LYS A 93 12.18 16.37 6.28
C LYS A 93 10.67 16.09 6.39
N LEU A 94 10.00 15.78 5.28
CA LEU A 94 8.57 15.49 5.27
C LEU A 94 8.24 14.00 5.40
N ARG A 95 9.16 13.13 4.96
CA ARG A 95 9.05 11.68 5.14
C ARG A 95 9.78 11.27 6.43
N PRO A 96 9.11 10.58 7.37
CA PRO A 96 9.76 10.12 8.59
C PRO A 96 10.86 9.08 8.27
N ALA A 97 12.00 9.17 8.96
CA ALA A 97 13.09 8.20 8.79
C ALA A 97 12.76 6.84 9.42
N SER A 98 12.06 6.85 10.55
CA SER A 98 11.59 5.67 11.28
C SER A 98 10.19 5.93 11.84
N ILE A 99 9.44 4.86 12.09
CA ILE A 99 8.10 4.95 12.67
C ILE A 99 8.22 4.86 14.18
N ARG A 100 7.86 5.96 14.84
CA ARG A 100 7.79 6.04 16.30
C ARG A 100 6.37 5.76 16.77
N LYS A 101 6.19 4.95 17.81
CA LYS A 101 4.87 4.43 18.24
C LYS A 101 3.92 5.51 18.75
N ASP A 102 4.46 6.58 19.30
CA ASP A 102 3.75 7.73 19.89
C ASP A 102 2.97 8.56 18.86
N TYR A 103 3.53 8.76 17.67
CA TYR A 103 2.89 9.59 16.65
C TYR A 103 1.79 8.88 15.88
N TRP A 104 1.83 7.54 15.83
CA TRP A 104 0.92 6.74 15.03
C TRP A 104 -0.21 6.20 15.88
N ARG A 105 -1.44 6.54 15.49
CA ARG A 105 -2.65 6.11 16.17
C ARG A 105 -3.56 5.35 15.21
N PRO A 106 -4.28 4.33 15.67
CA PRO A 106 -5.31 3.69 14.89
C PRO A 106 -6.49 4.65 14.73
N MET A 107 -6.90 4.90 13.49
CA MET A 107 -8.01 5.79 13.14
C MET A 107 -9.28 5.00 12.89
N ALA A 108 -9.18 3.93 12.11
CA ALA A 108 -10.30 3.11 11.74
C ALA A 108 -9.88 1.64 11.58
N MET A 109 -10.81 0.74 11.83
CA MET A 109 -10.72 -0.67 11.45
C MET A 109 -11.92 -1.01 10.58
N ILE A 110 -11.66 -1.68 9.47
CA ILE A 110 -12.70 -2.24 8.59
C ILE A 110 -12.69 -3.74 8.82
N GLU A 111 -13.84 -4.28 9.19
CA GLU A 111 -14.07 -5.71 9.41
C GLU A 111 -15.05 -6.23 8.38
N PHE A 112 -14.68 -7.33 7.74
CA PHE A 112 -15.53 -8.11 6.86
C PHE A 112 -16.05 -9.36 7.60
N PRO A 113 -17.22 -9.89 7.21
CA PRO A 113 -17.71 -11.16 7.71
C PRO A 113 -16.70 -12.30 7.55
N GLN A 114 -16.77 -13.29 8.45
CA GLN A 114 -15.86 -14.42 8.48
C GLN A 114 -15.86 -15.17 7.13
N GLY A 115 -14.67 -15.53 6.65
CA GLY A 115 -14.45 -16.20 5.37
C GLY A 115 -14.28 -15.26 4.17
N GLN A 116 -14.44 -13.94 4.35
CA GLN A 116 -14.31 -12.94 3.27
C GLN A 116 -12.92 -12.31 3.16
N GLY A 117 -11.86 -12.98 3.60
CA GLY A 117 -10.49 -12.46 3.55
C GLY A 117 -10.00 -12.10 2.13
N GLU A 118 -10.55 -12.72 1.07
CA GLU A 118 -10.24 -12.35 -0.32
C GLU A 118 -10.77 -10.95 -0.69
N VAL A 119 -11.95 -10.59 -0.18
CA VAL A 119 -12.57 -9.27 -0.37
C VAL A 119 -11.69 -8.22 0.28
N GLY A 120 -11.29 -8.43 1.54
CA GLY A 120 -10.43 -7.49 2.25
C GLY A 120 -9.06 -7.27 1.61
N ARG A 121 -8.46 -8.30 0.96
CA ARG A 121 -7.23 -8.10 0.16
C ARG A 121 -7.47 -7.23 -1.06
N SER A 122 -8.58 -7.45 -1.76
CA SER A 122 -8.97 -6.64 -2.92
C SER A 122 -9.20 -5.19 -2.51
N VAL A 123 -9.96 -4.97 -1.44
CA VAL A 123 -10.23 -3.64 -0.87
C VAL A 123 -8.92 -2.95 -0.46
N LEU A 124 -8.04 -3.62 0.28
CA LEU A 124 -6.75 -3.03 0.68
C LEU A 124 -5.89 -2.66 -0.53
N GLN A 125 -5.87 -3.51 -1.55
CA GLN A 125 -5.17 -3.22 -2.80
C GLN A 125 -5.72 -1.94 -3.44
N LYS A 126 -7.04 -1.81 -3.54
CA LYS A 126 -7.70 -0.62 -4.11
C LYS A 126 -7.43 0.64 -3.29
N LEU A 127 -7.53 0.59 -1.97
CA LEU A 127 -7.19 1.72 -1.10
C LEU A 127 -5.76 2.21 -1.34
N ARG A 128 -4.80 1.30 -1.50
CA ARG A 128 -3.40 1.65 -1.80
C ARG A 128 -3.22 2.21 -3.21
N GLU A 129 -3.98 1.70 -4.18
CA GLU A 129 -4.00 2.24 -5.54
C GLU A 129 -4.57 3.68 -5.54
N PHE A 130 -5.69 3.93 -4.86
CA PHE A 130 -6.31 5.25 -4.73
C PHE A 130 -5.40 6.25 -4.03
N ARG A 131 -4.83 5.89 -2.87
CA ARG A 131 -3.85 6.75 -2.19
C ARG A 131 -2.69 7.15 -3.11
N LYS A 132 -2.11 6.18 -3.81
CA LYS A 132 -1.00 6.45 -4.73
C LYS A 132 -1.43 7.40 -5.86
N ARG A 133 -2.69 7.32 -6.30
CA ARG A 133 -3.26 8.26 -7.28
C ARG A 133 -3.42 9.65 -6.68
N HIS A 134 -3.94 9.80 -5.45
CA HIS A 134 -4.06 11.12 -4.80
C HIS A 134 -2.72 11.84 -4.62
N GLU A 135 -1.64 11.09 -4.41
CA GLU A 135 -0.30 11.65 -4.25
C GLU A 135 0.39 11.99 -5.60
N LEU A 136 0.01 11.34 -6.72
CA LEU A 136 0.73 11.45 -8.00
C LEU A 136 -0.07 12.00 -9.18
N GLU A 137 -1.38 11.74 -9.21
CA GLU A 137 -2.29 12.06 -10.32
C GLU A 137 -3.38 13.01 -9.81
N TRP A 138 -3.17 14.31 -9.98
CA TRP A 138 -4.19 15.33 -9.72
C TRP A 138 -4.97 15.55 -11.02
N GLY A 139 -6.15 14.95 -11.12
CA GLY A 139 -7.01 15.03 -12.32
C GLY A 139 -7.84 16.31 -12.40
N ASP A 140 -8.06 16.97 -11.26
CA ASP A 140 -8.96 18.11 -11.17
C ASP A 140 -8.19 19.42 -11.38
N GLN A 141 -8.65 20.22 -12.34
CA GLN A 141 -8.06 21.51 -12.66
C GLN A 141 -8.00 22.43 -11.44
N GLU A 142 -9.04 22.41 -10.59
CA GLU A 142 -9.07 23.18 -9.34
C GLU A 142 -8.00 22.74 -8.35
N THR A 143 -7.77 21.42 -8.23
CA THR A 143 -6.73 20.87 -7.36
C THR A 143 -5.36 21.26 -7.88
N ILE A 144 -5.14 21.18 -9.20
CA ILE A 144 -3.91 21.64 -9.84
C ILE A 144 -3.69 23.13 -9.56
N GLU A 145 -4.72 23.97 -9.66
CA GLU A 145 -4.62 25.40 -9.38
C GLU A 145 -4.35 25.70 -7.91
N LYS A 146 -5.00 24.99 -6.98
CA LYS A 146 -4.70 25.07 -5.54
C LYS A 146 -3.25 24.70 -5.25
N MET A 147 -2.76 23.60 -5.84
CA MET A 147 -1.37 23.18 -5.70
C MET A 147 -0.41 24.20 -6.34
N ARG A 148 -0.73 24.76 -7.50
CA ARG A 148 0.05 25.83 -8.15
C ARG A 148 0.11 27.09 -7.28
N LYS A 149 -0.97 27.45 -6.60
CA LYS A 149 -0.99 28.57 -5.65
C LYS A 149 -0.08 28.32 -4.44
N LEU A 150 0.12 27.06 -4.03
CA LEU A 150 1.09 26.69 -2.99
C LEU A 150 2.53 26.70 -3.50
N ILE A 151 2.75 26.49 -4.80
CA ILE A 151 4.04 26.70 -5.49
C ILE A 151 4.22 28.21 -5.71
N LYS A 152 4.14 29.03 -4.65
CA LYS A 152 4.56 30.44 -4.76
C LYS A 152 6.05 30.46 -5.14
N PRO A 153 6.48 31.30 -6.09
CA PRO A 153 7.89 31.47 -6.41
C PRO A 153 8.62 32.03 -5.18
N GLY A 154 9.45 31.21 -4.55
CA GLY A 154 10.16 31.57 -3.32
C GLY A 154 10.70 30.37 -2.54
N ARG A 155 11.53 30.64 -1.52
CA ARG A 155 12.11 29.63 -0.64
C ARG A 155 11.06 29.10 0.33
N GLY A 156 10.35 28.03 -0.03
CA GLY A 156 9.42 27.35 0.89
C GLY A 156 8.16 26.75 0.26
N GLY A 157 7.74 27.22 -0.93
CA GLY A 157 6.49 26.76 -1.56
C GLY A 157 6.45 25.24 -1.83
N GLY A 158 7.58 24.65 -2.23
CA GLY A 158 7.68 23.19 -2.38
C GLY A 158 7.52 22.41 -1.08
N HIS A 159 7.87 23.01 0.07
CA HIS A 159 7.70 22.39 1.38
C HIS A 159 6.24 22.44 1.85
N GLU A 160 5.56 23.57 1.62
CA GLU A 160 4.13 23.71 1.89
C GLU A 160 3.30 22.77 1.01
N LEU A 161 3.62 22.69 -0.27
CA LEU A 161 3.03 21.71 -1.19
C LEU A 161 3.24 20.28 -0.68
N GLY A 162 4.47 19.93 -0.31
CA GLY A 162 4.77 18.60 0.22
C GLY A 162 4.01 18.29 1.53
N LYS A 163 3.79 19.30 2.38
CA LYS A 163 2.98 19.17 3.60
C LYS A 163 1.51 18.97 3.27
N ALA A 164 0.96 19.71 2.30
CA ALA A 164 -0.40 19.52 1.83
C ALA A 164 -0.61 18.13 1.20
N LEU A 165 0.35 17.65 0.40
CA LEU A 165 0.31 16.30 -0.19
C LEU A 165 0.43 15.19 0.85
N ASN A 166 1.02 15.46 2.01
CA ASN A 166 1.11 14.49 3.09
C ASN A 166 -0.20 14.32 3.86
N ASP A 167 -1.06 15.34 3.86
CA ASP A 167 -2.36 15.30 4.50
C ASP A 167 -3.33 14.49 3.64
N GLN A 168 -3.33 13.18 3.89
CA GLN A 168 -4.15 12.20 3.17
C GLN A 168 -5.30 11.69 4.02
N LYS A 169 -5.58 12.28 5.19
CA LYS A 169 -6.60 11.78 6.11
C LYS A 169 -8.00 11.85 5.50
N ALA A 170 -8.41 13.03 5.05
CA ALA A 170 -9.72 13.22 4.43
C ALA A 170 -9.86 12.39 3.14
N ASN A 171 -8.84 12.40 2.27
CA ASN A 171 -8.82 11.61 1.04
C ASN A 171 -8.96 10.12 1.33
N SER A 172 -8.27 9.61 2.35
CA SER A 172 -8.35 8.19 2.72
C SER A 172 -9.75 7.80 3.17
N VAL A 173 -10.47 8.66 3.88
CA VAL A 173 -11.86 8.38 4.30
C VAL A 173 -12.79 8.38 3.08
N ALA A 174 -12.63 9.34 2.18
CA ALA A 174 -13.38 9.36 0.92
C ALA A 174 -13.10 8.12 0.06
N ASP A 175 -11.84 7.66 0.01
CA ASP A 175 -11.44 6.44 -0.69
C ASP A 175 -12.08 5.20 -0.09
N ILE A 176 -12.21 5.12 1.24
CA ILE A 176 -12.90 4.01 1.91
C ILE A 176 -14.35 3.96 1.47
N ALA A 177 -15.06 5.08 1.53
CA ALA A 177 -16.46 5.15 1.09
C ALA A 177 -16.59 4.76 -0.39
N ALA A 178 -15.71 5.27 -1.25
CA ALA A 178 -15.72 4.95 -2.68
C ALA A 178 -15.44 3.47 -2.96
N VAL A 179 -14.41 2.89 -2.33
CA VAL A 179 -14.01 1.49 -2.54
C VAL A 179 -15.04 0.53 -1.96
N LEU A 180 -15.61 0.81 -0.79
CA LEU A 180 -16.68 -0.01 -0.22
C LEU A 180 -18.00 0.12 -1.00
N GLY A 181 -18.20 1.24 -1.70
CA GLY A 181 -19.27 1.43 -2.68
C GLY A 181 -18.99 0.82 -4.05
N GLY A 182 -17.97 -0.02 -4.19
CA GLY A 182 -17.69 -0.76 -5.43
C GLY A 182 -16.74 -0.08 -6.41
N SER A 183 -16.14 1.05 -6.05
CA SER A 183 -15.18 1.74 -6.93
C SER A 183 -13.90 0.94 -7.16
N GLY A 184 -13.37 1.05 -8.39
CA GLY A 184 -12.15 0.39 -8.82
C GLY A 184 -12.39 -0.87 -9.65
N LYS A 185 -11.83 -0.92 -10.87
CA LYS A 185 -11.98 -2.08 -11.77
C LYS A 185 -11.46 -3.35 -11.08
N GLY A 186 -12.28 -4.40 -11.06
CA GLY A 186 -11.96 -5.70 -10.47
C GLY A 186 -11.98 -5.71 -8.93
N ASN A 187 -12.69 -4.76 -8.31
CA ASN A 187 -12.94 -4.80 -6.87
C ASN A 187 -13.87 -5.98 -6.52
N ARG A 188 -13.44 -6.81 -5.57
CA ARG A 188 -14.16 -8.01 -5.12
C ARG A 188 -15.19 -7.74 -4.02
N ILE A 189 -15.45 -6.47 -3.69
CA ILE A 189 -16.56 -6.10 -2.80
C ILE A 189 -17.93 -6.42 -3.41
N TRP A 190 -18.00 -6.52 -4.75
CA TRP A 190 -19.18 -6.98 -5.46
C TRP A 190 -19.32 -8.50 -5.30
N ALA A 191 -20.34 -8.93 -4.56
CA ALA A 191 -20.76 -10.33 -4.50
C ALA A 191 -21.36 -10.75 -5.86
N LYS A 192 -22.25 -9.90 -6.39
CA LYS A 192 -22.74 -9.96 -7.77
C LYS A 192 -22.45 -8.61 -8.42
N PRO A 193 -21.65 -8.55 -9.50
CA PRO A 193 -21.41 -7.29 -10.18
C PRO A 193 -22.73 -6.75 -10.76
N PRO A 194 -22.91 -5.43 -10.81
CA PRO A 194 -24.09 -4.84 -11.43
C PRO A 194 -24.10 -5.21 -12.91
N GLN A 195 -25.23 -5.73 -13.37
CA GLN A 195 -25.41 -6.19 -14.74
C GLN A 195 -26.74 -5.64 -15.26
N ASP A 196 -26.66 -4.82 -16.30
CA ASP A 196 -27.76 -4.15 -17.01
C ASP A 196 -28.83 -3.54 -16.09
N GLU A 197 -29.84 -4.31 -15.65
CA GLU A 197 -30.96 -3.85 -14.83
C GLU A 197 -30.85 -4.20 -13.33
N ASP A 198 -29.91 -5.07 -12.95
CA ASP A 198 -29.66 -5.43 -11.55
C ASP A 198 -28.67 -4.44 -10.91
N PRO A 199 -29.01 -3.79 -9.77
CA PRO A 199 -28.13 -2.82 -9.09
C PRO A 199 -26.84 -3.43 -8.52
N GLY A 200 -26.63 -4.74 -8.67
CA GLY A 200 -25.51 -5.49 -8.09
C GLY A 200 -25.67 -5.65 -6.59
N GLU A 201 -24.93 -6.60 -6.02
CA GLU A 201 -24.95 -6.88 -4.59
C GLU A 201 -23.54 -6.69 -4.02
N LEU A 202 -23.42 -5.90 -2.96
CA LEU A 202 -22.16 -5.64 -2.27
C LEU A 202 -22.08 -6.45 -0.98
N HIS A 203 -20.88 -6.92 -0.64
CA HIS A 203 -20.60 -7.49 0.66
C HIS A 203 -20.74 -6.44 1.76
N GLU A 204 -21.30 -6.87 2.89
CA GLU A 204 -21.40 -6.06 4.10
C GLU A 204 -20.01 -5.78 4.71
N ALA A 205 -19.81 -4.57 5.22
CA ALA A 205 -18.60 -4.20 5.93
C ALA A 205 -18.93 -3.37 7.18
N THR A 206 -18.24 -3.65 8.29
CA THR A 206 -18.36 -2.86 9.52
C THR A 206 -17.11 -2.00 9.69
N ILE A 207 -17.29 -0.70 9.89
CA ILE A 207 -16.20 0.23 10.15
C ILE A 207 -16.27 0.68 11.60
N TYR A 208 -15.20 0.41 12.34
CA TYR A 208 -14.99 0.88 13.69
C TYR A 208 -14.11 2.12 13.66
N TRP A 209 -14.66 3.25 14.12
CA TRP A 209 -13.96 4.53 14.18
C TRP A 209 -13.37 4.80 15.55
N ALA A 210 -12.21 5.46 15.57
CA ALA A 210 -11.63 5.99 16.80
C ALA A 210 -12.30 7.31 17.24
N GLU A 211 -12.70 8.14 16.27
CA GLU A 211 -13.34 9.45 16.49
C GLU A 211 -14.48 9.61 15.47
N GLU A 212 -15.61 10.19 15.89
CA GLU A 212 -16.79 10.38 15.02
C GLU A 212 -16.54 11.42 13.92
N VAL A 213 -15.75 12.45 14.21
CA VAL A 213 -15.39 13.51 13.26
C VAL A 213 -14.76 12.94 11.99
N ASP A 214 -14.05 11.83 12.11
CA ASP A 214 -13.35 11.21 10.98
C ASP A 214 -14.31 10.57 9.98
N GLN A 215 -15.52 10.19 10.40
CA GLN A 215 -16.55 9.66 9.50
C GLN A 215 -17.11 10.73 8.56
N ALA A 216 -17.15 11.99 9.00
CA ALA A 216 -17.75 13.11 8.28
C ALA A 216 -16.92 13.62 7.09
N TYR A 217 -15.69 13.12 6.89
CA TYR A 217 -14.88 13.49 5.72
C TYR A 217 -15.44 12.92 4.41
N ALA A 218 -16.20 11.83 4.45
CA ALA A 218 -16.92 11.33 3.29
C ALA A 218 -18.31 11.98 3.20
N GLN A 219 -18.66 12.48 2.01
CA GLN A 219 -19.95 13.15 1.77
C GLN A 219 -21.14 12.18 1.85
N ALA A 220 -20.93 10.93 1.42
CA ALA A 220 -21.96 9.90 1.41
C ALA A 220 -21.31 8.53 1.65
N TRP A 221 -22.05 7.65 2.31
CA TRP A 221 -21.66 6.28 2.60
C TRP A 221 -22.60 5.30 1.89
N PRO A 222 -22.08 4.18 1.36
CA PRO A 222 -22.92 3.16 0.74
C PRO A 222 -23.70 2.37 1.80
N GLN A 223 -24.88 1.86 1.43
CA GLN A 223 -25.83 1.24 2.38
C GLN A 223 -25.33 -0.07 3.01
N ASN A 224 -24.35 -0.73 2.41
CA ASN A 224 -23.74 -1.97 2.90
C ASN A 224 -22.77 -1.75 4.07
N VAL A 225 -22.50 -0.50 4.46
CA VAL A 225 -21.51 -0.16 5.49
C VAL A 225 -22.20 0.19 6.80
N LYS A 226 -21.81 -0.51 7.87
CA LYS A 226 -22.20 -0.20 9.25
C LYS A 226 -21.08 0.57 9.95
N HIS A 227 -21.45 1.59 10.72
CA HIS A 227 -20.50 2.40 11.49
C HIS A 227 -20.64 2.12 12.98
N VAL A 228 -19.51 1.93 13.65
CA VAL A 228 -19.42 1.68 15.08
C VAL A 228 -18.36 2.59 15.68
N LEU A 229 -18.66 3.23 16.81
CA LEU A 229 -17.71 4.04 17.56
C LEU A 229 -17.02 3.18 18.63
N GLY A 230 -15.78 3.51 19.00
CA GLY A 230 -15.10 2.88 20.14
C GLY A 230 -13.94 1.95 19.79
N LEU A 231 -13.27 2.17 18.66
CA LEU A 231 -12.10 1.36 18.23
C LEU A 231 -11.02 1.22 19.32
N ARG A 232 -10.82 2.26 20.14
CA ARG A 232 -9.82 2.27 21.21
C ARG A 232 -10.05 1.19 22.26
N HIS A 233 -11.30 0.91 22.60
CA HIS A 233 -11.65 -0.12 23.58
C HIS A 233 -11.40 -1.51 23.02
N LEU A 234 -11.74 -1.73 21.75
CA LEU A 234 -11.49 -3.01 21.07
C LEU A 234 -10.00 -3.34 21.02
N LEU A 235 -9.16 -2.36 20.70
CA LEU A 235 -7.71 -2.56 20.66
C LEU A 235 -7.10 -2.86 22.02
N LYS A 236 -7.62 -2.23 23.08
CA LYS A 236 -7.18 -2.52 24.44
C LYS A 236 -7.54 -3.96 24.82
N ALA A 237 -8.77 -4.39 24.54
CA ALA A 237 -9.22 -5.76 24.79
C ALA A 237 -8.43 -6.80 23.97
N GLU A 238 -8.17 -6.54 22.68
CA GLU A 238 -7.35 -7.44 21.84
C GLU A 238 -5.90 -7.52 22.35
N ALA A 239 -5.34 -6.43 22.88
CA ALA A 239 -4.00 -6.43 23.44
C ALA A 239 -3.92 -7.22 24.76
N GLU A 240 -4.92 -7.09 25.63
CA GLU A 240 -5.03 -7.85 26.89
C GLU A 240 -5.17 -9.35 26.61
N ALA A 241 -6.04 -9.74 25.67
CA ALA A 241 -6.20 -11.15 25.28
C ALA A 241 -4.91 -11.77 24.67
N GLN A 242 -4.12 -10.97 23.95
CA GLN A 242 -2.82 -11.41 23.41
C GLN A 242 -1.77 -11.60 24.50
N GLN A 243 -1.84 -10.83 25.60
CA GLN A 243 -0.95 -10.99 26.75
C GLN A 243 -1.32 -12.25 27.54
N GLU A 244 -2.61 -12.48 27.80
CA GLU A 244 -3.08 -13.68 28.51
C GLU A 244 -2.74 -14.99 27.78
N SER A 245 -2.91 -15.02 26.45
CA SER A 245 -2.57 -16.19 25.63
C SER A 245 -1.05 -16.43 25.52
N ALA A 246 -0.23 -15.39 25.61
CA ALA A 246 1.23 -15.53 25.67
C ALA A 246 1.71 -16.04 27.03
N GLU A 247 1.02 -15.71 28.12
CA GLU A 247 1.35 -16.15 29.47
C GLU A 247 0.93 -17.61 29.73
N GLN A 248 -0.07 -18.11 29.00
CA GLN A 248 -0.53 -19.50 29.06
C GLN A 248 0.32 -20.49 28.25
N GLN A 249 1.30 -20.03 27.47
CA GLN A 249 2.27 -20.93 26.86
C GLN A 249 3.28 -21.40 27.92
N PRO A 250 3.36 -22.71 28.23
CA PRO A 250 4.34 -23.19 29.19
C PRO A 250 5.75 -22.81 28.71
N PRO A 251 6.65 -22.39 29.62
CA PRO A 251 8.01 -22.04 29.24
C PRO A 251 8.62 -23.23 28.50
N ALA A 252 9.21 -22.95 27.33
CA ALA A 252 9.90 -23.94 26.53
C ALA A 252 10.85 -24.74 27.44
N PRO A 253 10.92 -26.09 27.31
CA PRO A 253 11.78 -26.89 28.17
C PRO A 253 13.19 -26.35 28.09
N GLN A 254 13.69 -25.87 29.23
CA GLN A 254 15.07 -25.43 29.38
C GLN A 254 15.96 -26.59 28.94
N ALA A 255 16.79 -26.34 27.91
CA ALA A 255 17.82 -27.30 27.52
C ALA A 255 18.69 -27.57 28.76
N PRO A 256 19.02 -28.84 29.07
CA PRO A 256 19.84 -29.13 30.22
C PRO A 256 21.20 -28.43 30.06
N GLU A 257 21.59 -27.67 31.08
CA GLU A 257 22.96 -27.16 31.24
C GLU A 257 23.91 -28.37 31.31
N GLY A 258 24.47 -28.73 30.17
CA GLY A 258 25.54 -29.71 30.03
C GLY A 258 26.88 -29.02 30.26
N GLY A 259 27.60 -29.49 31.27
CA GLY A 259 28.84 -28.94 31.77
C GLY A 259 30.03 -28.91 30.80
N GLU A 260 31.02 -28.17 31.27
CA GLU A 260 32.45 -28.13 30.96
C GLU A 260 33.00 -29.18 29.98
N GLY A 261 33.67 -28.71 28.93
CA GLY A 261 34.47 -29.53 28.02
C GLY A 261 35.08 -28.72 26.90
N SER A 262 36.32 -28.27 27.10
CA SER A 262 37.19 -27.62 26.12
C SER A 262 37.49 -28.50 24.89
N GLU A 263 37.87 -27.82 23.80
CA GLU A 263 38.50 -28.32 22.56
C GLU A 263 37.58 -28.73 21.39
N GLY A 264 37.80 -28.09 20.22
CA GLY A 264 37.33 -28.65 18.94
C GLY A 264 36.76 -27.72 17.87
N VAL A 265 36.96 -26.40 17.90
CA VAL A 265 36.47 -25.51 16.81
C VAL A 265 37.50 -25.33 15.69
N THR A 266 37.92 -26.42 15.05
CA THR A 266 38.63 -26.36 13.74
C THR A 266 38.35 -27.63 12.91
N GLY A 267 37.09 -28.01 12.72
CA GLY A 267 36.73 -29.22 11.96
C GLY A 267 35.83 -29.01 10.73
N TRP A 268 35.09 -27.91 10.65
CA TRP A 268 33.92 -27.86 9.76
C TRP A 268 34.11 -27.07 8.45
N LEU A 269 35.25 -26.38 8.27
CA LEU A 269 35.52 -25.56 7.07
C LEU A 269 36.42 -26.23 6.00
N LYS A 270 36.76 -27.52 6.12
CA LYS A 270 37.68 -28.22 5.18
C LYS A 270 37.06 -29.29 4.29
N SER A 271 35.74 -29.47 4.27
CA SER A 271 35.09 -30.54 3.47
C SER A 271 34.48 -30.10 2.12
N LYS A 272 34.77 -28.87 1.63
CA LYS A 272 34.26 -28.38 0.33
C LYS A 272 35.33 -27.91 -0.67
N LEU A 273 36.49 -28.58 -0.71
CA LEU A 273 37.43 -28.49 -1.83
C LEU A 273 37.61 -29.87 -2.45
N ARG A 274 36.90 -30.11 -3.55
CA ARG A 274 37.12 -31.25 -4.45
C ARG A 274 38.13 -30.79 -5.52
N PRO A 275 39.29 -31.45 -5.70
CA PRO A 275 40.17 -31.18 -6.83
C PRO A 275 39.72 -32.04 -8.02
N SER A 276 39.47 -31.42 -9.18
CA SER A 276 39.27 -32.15 -10.45
C SER A 276 40.39 -31.84 -11.44
N ALA A 277 41.24 -32.85 -11.63
CA ALA A 277 41.93 -33.29 -12.84
C ALA A 277 42.49 -32.25 -13.82
N GLN A 278 43.81 -32.29 -13.94
CA GLN A 278 44.58 -31.86 -15.11
C GLN A 278 44.21 -32.74 -16.32
N THR A 279 43.89 -32.10 -17.44
CA THR A 279 43.79 -32.74 -18.76
C THR A 279 45.08 -32.42 -19.51
N SER A 280 45.88 -33.43 -19.81
CA SER A 280 47.06 -33.32 -20.67
C SER A 280 46.62 -33.14 -22.12
N VAL A 281 47.24 -32.17 -22.79
CA VAL A 281 47.20 -31.99 -24.25
C VAL A 281 48.26 -32.90 -24.87
N ALA A 282 47.86 -33.67 -25.87
CA ALA A 282 48.68 -34.13 -26.98
C ALA A 282 47.94 -33.73 -28.26
#